data_AF-A0A1M4EMB2-F1
#
_entry.id   AF-A0A1M4EMB2-F1
#
_cell.length_a   1.000
_cell.length_b   1.000
_cell.length_c   1.000
_cell.angle_alpha   90.00
_cell.angle_beta   90.00
_cell.angle_gamma   90.00
#
_symmetry.space_group_name_H-M   'P 1'
#
loop_
_entity.id
_entity.type
_entity.pdbx_description
1 polymer ?
#
loop_
_entity_poly.entity_id
_entity_poly.type
_entity_poly.pdbx_seq_one_letter_code
_entity_poly.pdbx_strand_id
1 'polypeptide(L)'
;MAEIDPCTFSIKRRIDLPGHPCPISLALTGERLWVGYGCSARSRAASSLSTWRRPPPAPTPRGTIDGGTHDHSEVRDLVLTSDGTRVISAFDTPYRFDTWDTTTLSRTGHYGRHHEAFPTGLAISPDDTHVAGGRDGNTDVTVYDAATGAPVFSEDAPAGRFVTGGLAFSGTSLYALLRGAGDRLRLRRIEDVTPAPAPPA
;
A
#
# COMPACT_ATOMS: atom_id res chain seq x y z
N MET A 1 -4.15 -20.89 -30.97
CA MET A 1 -4.52 -21.61 -29.72
C MET A 1 -5.71 -20.89 -29.06
N ALA A 2 -6.45 -21.51 -28.14
CA ALA A 2 -7.56 -20.88 -27.43
C ALA A 2 -7.39 -20.99 -25.91
N GLU A 3 -7.60 -19.90 -25.19
CA GLU A 3 -7.85 -19.91 -23.75
C GLU A 3 -9.28 -20.40 -23.55
N ILE A 4 -9.43 -21.52 -22.85
CA ILE A 4 -10.73 -22.14 -22.56
C ILE A 4 -10.98 -22.02 -21.06
N ASP A 5 -12.18 -21.63 -20.68
CA ASP A 5 -12.62 -21.67 -19.30
C ASP A 5 -12.79 -23.13 -18.83
N PRO A 6 -12.08 -23.58 -17.79
CA PRO A 6 -12.12 -24.99 -17.39
C PRO A 6 -13.45 -25.40 -16.73
N CYS A 7 -14.26 -24.45 -16.25
CA CYS A 7 -15.54 -24.71 -15.62
C CYS A 7 -16.69 -24.75 -16.64
N THR A 8 -16.58 -23.98 -17.72
CA THR A 8 -17.65 -23.82 -18.72
C THR A 8 -17.31 -24.37 -20.09
N PHE A 9 -16.05 -24.80 -20.31
CA PHE A 9 -15.50 -25.23 -21.61
C PHE A 9 -15.68 -24.21 -22.76
N SER A 10 -15.96 -22.95 -22.42
CA SER A 10 -16.12 -21.88 -23.40
C SER A 10 -14.77 -21.29 -23.80
N ILE A 11 -14.62 -20.93 -25.09
CA ILE A 11 -13.42 -20.25 -25.58
C ILE A 11 -13.48 -18.79 -25.11
N LYS A 12 -12.64 -18.43 -24.14
CA LYS A 12 -12.49 -17.05 -23.66
C LYS A 12 -11.80 -16.15 -24.67
N ARG A 13 -10.76 -16.67 -25.32
CA ARG A 13 -9.96 -15.92 -26.28
C ARG A 13 -9.14 -16.84 -27.17
N ARG A 14 -8.86 -16.41 -28.40
CA ARG A 14 -7.84 -17.03 -29.27
C ARG A 14 -6.50 -16.30 -29.14
N ILE A 15 -5.43 -17.08 -28.96
CA ILE A 15 -4.05 -16.62 -28.87
C ILE A 15 -3.33 -17.08 -30.14
N ASP A 16 -2.94 -16.11 -30.96
CA ASP A 16 -2.11 -16.33 -32.13
C ASP A 16 -0.64 -16.30 -31.72
N LEU A 17 0.10 -17.34 -32.08
CA LEU A 17 1.52 -17.52 -31.72
C LEU A 17 2.35 -17.55 -33.02
N PRO A 18 2.68 -16.38 -33.60
CA PRO A 18 3.16 -16.25 -34.98
C PRO A 18 4.61 -16.71 -35.23
N GLY A 19 5.25 -17.48 -34.34
CA GLY A 19 6.67 -17.85 -34.46
C GLY A 19 6.97 -19.34 -34.65
N HIS A 20 6.07 -20.25 -34.25
CA HIS A 20 6.39 -21.67 -34.09
C HIS A 20 5.19 -22.58 -34.46
N PRO A 21 5.22 -23.26 -35.61
CA PRO A 21 4.02 -23.85 -36.25
C PRO A 21 3.48 -25.14 -35.61
N CYS A 22 4.10 -25.69 -34.56
CA CYS A 22 3.71 -26.97 -33.94
C CYS A 22 3.77 -26.95 -32.40
N PRO A 23 2.79 -26.37 -31.68
CA PRO A 23 2.69 -26.56 -30.23
C PRO A 23 2.26 -28.01 -29.92
N ILE A 24 2.96 -28.69 -29.02
CA ILE A 24 2.71 -30.12 -28.66
C ILE A 24 2.47 -30.35 -27.17
N SER A 25 2.85 -29.41 -26.31
CA SER A 25 2.67 -29.56 -24.86
C SER A 25 2.32 -28.23 -24.20
N LEU A 26 1.47 -28.30 -23.18
CA LEU A 26 1.08 -27.16 -22.35
C LEU A 26 1.27 -27.51 -20.89
N ALA A 27 1.79 -26.58 -20.10
CA ALA A 27 1.82 -26.67 -18.65
C ALA A 27 1.43 -25.32 -18.05
N LEU A 28 0.68 -25.33 -16.95
CA LEU A 28 0.28 -24.12 -16.24
C LEU A 28 0.93 -24.13 -14.86
N THR A 29 1.58 -23.03 -14.49
CA THR A 29 2.10 -22.83 -13.13
C THR A 29 1.75 -21.42 -12.66
N GLY A 30 0.82 -21.30 -11.71
CA GLY A 30 0.27 -20.00 -11.29
C GLY A 30 -0.35 -19.25 -12.47
N GLU A 31 0.03 -17.98 -12.67
CA GLU A 31 -0.42 -17.14 -13.79
C GLU A 31 0.36 -17.35 -15.11
N ARG A 32 1.28 -18.33 -15.15
CA ARG A 32 2.16 -18.55 -16.31
C ARG A 32 1.74 -19.80 -17.07
N LEU A 33 1.41 -19.62 -18.34
CA LEU A 33 1.23 -20.71 -19.29
C LEU A 33 2.56 -20.96 -20.03
N TRP A 34 2.97 -22.22 -20.02
CA TRP A 34 4.13 -22.75 -20.72
C TRP A 34 3.66 -23.47 -21.98
N VAL A 35 4.25 -23.14 -23.13
CA VAL A 35 3.98 -23.80 -24.41
C VAL A 35 5.27 -24.43 -24.91
N GLY A 36 5.25 -25.75 -25.08
CA GLY A 36 6.33 -26.50 -25.70
C GLY A 36 6.03 -26.81 -27.16
N TYR A 37 7.02 -26.64 -28.03
CA TYR A 37 6.91 -26.86 -29.47
C TYR A 37 7.76 -28.04 -29.93
N GLY A 38 7.30 -28.75 -30.96
CA GLY A 38 8.09 -29.80 -31.63
C GLY A 38 7.35 -30.41 -32.83
N CYS A 39 8.01 -30.51 -33.99
CA CYS A 39 7.52 -31.31 -35.12
C CYS A 39 8.47 -32.53 -35.27
N SER A 40 7.94 -33.75 -35.44
CA SER A 40 8.74 -34.98 -35.48
C SER A 40 9.54 -35.14 -36.77
N ALA A 41 10.86 -35.37 -36.63
CA ALA A 41 11.60 -36.56 -37.10
C ALA A 41 13.00 -36.32 -37.70
N ARG A 42 13.43 -35.11 -38.09
CA ARG A 42 14.77 -34.94 -38.73
C ARG A 42 15.59 -33.67 -38.44
N SER A 43 15.25 -32.84 -37.46
CA SER A 43 16.14 -31.73 -37.07
C SER A 43 16.32 -31.66 -35.57
N ARG A 44 17.59 -31.56 -35.17
CA ARG A 44 18.04 -31.43 -33.79
C ARG A 44 17.39 -30.22 -33.14
N ALA A 45 16.81 -30.48 -31.97
CA ALA A 45 16.58 -29.60 -30.82
C ALA A 45 16.37 -28.10 -31.09
N ALA A 46 15.11 -27.67 -30.96
CA ALA A 46 14.79 -26.36 -30.40
C ALA A 46 13.47 -26.46 -29.63
N SER A 47 13.56 -26.81 -28.34
CA SER A 47 12.46 -26.73 -27.39
C SER A 47 12.29 -25.27 -26.97
N SER A 48 11.68 -24.45 -27.83
CA SER A 48 11.36 -23.06 -27.47
C SER A 48 10.29 -23.10 -26.36
N LEU A 49 10.50 -22.32 -25.30
CA LEU A 49 9.58 -22.22 -24.17
C LEU A 49 9.17 -20.77 -24.04
N SER A 50 7.97 -20.44 -24.54
CA SER A 50 7.43 -19.09 -24.44
C SER A 50 6.56 -18.97 -23.19
N THR A 51 6.89 -18.05 -22.28
CA THR A 51 6.04 -17.71 -21.15
C THR A 51 5.00 -16.69 -21.57
N TRP A 52 3.73 -17.02 -21.42
CA TRP A 52 2.66 -16.03 -21.52
C TRP A 52 2.21 -15.62 -20.12
N ARG A 53 2.08 -14.30 -19.89
CA ARG A 53 1.50 -13.72 -18.68
C ARG A 53 0.23 -12.97 -19.06
N ARG A 54 -0.87 -13.22 -18.35
CA ARG A 54 -2.09 -12.41 -18.48
C ARG A 54 -1.75 -10.96 -18.09
N PRO A 55 -2.04 -9.96 -18.94
CA PRO A 55 -1.91 -8.57 -18.53
C PRO A 55 -2.77 -8.37 -17.27
N PRO A 56 -2.26 -7.71 -16.23
CA PRO A 56 -3.09 -7.39 -15.08
C PRO A 56 -4.33 -6.62 -15.57
N PRO A 57 -5.50 -6.82 -14.93
CA PRO A 57 -6.68 -6.03 -15.28
C PRO A 57 -6.34 -4.55 -15.20
N ALA A 58 -6.92 -3.75 -16.11
CA ALA A 58 -6.76 -2.31 -16.06
C ALA A 58 -7.22 -1.78 -14.69
N PRO A 59 -6.55 -0.75 -14.11
CA PRO A 59 -6.99 -0.14 -12.88
C PRO A 59 -8.43 0.36 -13.03
N THR A 60 -9.33 -0.07 -12.14
CA THR A 60 -10.71 0.39 -12.10
C THR A 60 -10.82 1.55 -11.11
N PRO A 61 -11.18 2.78 -11.55
CA PRO A 61 -11.48 3.87 -10.63
C PRO A 61 -12.60 3.46 -9.66
N ARG A 62 -12.41 3.68 -8.36
CA ARG A 62 -13.37 3.31 -7.31
C ARG A 62 -14.29 4.47 -6.89
N GLY A 63 -14.03 5.67 -7.40
CA GLY A 63 -14.77 6.89 -7.11
C GLY A 63 -13.83 8.04 -6.73
N THR A 64 -14.38 9.08 -6.13
CA THR A 64 -13.65 10.30 -5.74
C THR A 64 -13.93 10.63 -4.29
N ILE A 65 -12.88 10.82 -3.49
CA ILE A 65 -12.99 11.48 -2.19
C ILE A 65 -13.05 12.98 -2.44
N ASP A 66 -14.17 13.63 -2.14
CA ASP A 66 -14.32 15.08 -2.29
C ASP A 66 -13.74 15.82 -1.07
N GLY A 67 -12.49 16.26 -1.19
CA GLY A 67 -11.80 17.03 -0.16
C GLY A 67 -12.43 18.41 0.11
N GLY A 68 -13.15 19.00 -0.86
CA GLY A 68 -13.75 20.32 -0.72
C GLY A 68 -14.87 20.36 0.33
N THR A 69 -15.55 19.23 0.54
CA THR A 69 -16.60 19.10 1.57
C THR A 69 -16.06 19.08 3.00
N HIS A 70 -14.74 19.01 3.18
CA HIS A 70 -14.07 18.88 4.48
C HIS A 70 -12.94 19.90 4.70
N ASP A 71 -12.89 20.95 3.87
CA ASP A 71 -11.85 21.99 3.88
C ASP A 71 -10.42 21.42 3.68
N HIS A 72 -10.31 20.33 2.90
CA HIS A 72 -9.02 19.72 2.58
C HIS A 72 -8.32 20.46 1.46
N SER A 73 -7.03 20.67 1.66
CA SER A 73 -6.09 21.15 0.65
C SER A 73 -5.16 20.01 0.26
N GLU A 74 -3.86 20.17 0.46
CA GLU A 74 -2.87 19.36 -0.21
C GLU A 74 -2.68 18.06 0.54
N VAL A 75 -2.83 16.94 -0.17
CA VAL A 75 -2.49 15.63 0.39
C VAL A 75 -0.96 15.50 0.47
N ARG A 76 -0.48 15.18 1.67
CA ARG A 76 0.94 14.95 1.95
C ARG A 76 1.27 13.48 1.96
N ASP A 77 0.36 12.66 2.50
CA ASP A 77 0.59 11.23 2.66
C ASP A 77 -0.72 10.46 2.78
N LEU A 78 -0.67 9.15 2.56
CA LEU A 78 -1.79 8.24 2.80
C LEU A 78 -1.30 6.84 3.17
N VAL A 79 -2.08 6.15 3.99
CA VAL A 79 -1.88 4.72 4.31
C VAL A 79 -3.19 3.95 4.21
N LEU A 80 -3.09 2.65 3.94
CA LEU A 80 -4.21 1.72 3.86
C LEU A 80 -4.11 0.73 5.02
N THR A 81 -5.24 0.36 5.61
CA THR A 81 -5.29 -0.79 6.54
C THR A 81 -4.90 -2.09 5.82
N SER A 82 -4.35 -3.05 6.55
CA SER A 82 -3.92 -4.34 5.98
C SER A 82 -5.05 -5.11 5.31
N ASP A 83 -6.28 -4.94 5.80
CA ASP A 83 -7.51 -5.51 5.22
C ASP A 83 -8.05 -4.73 4.01
N GLY A 84 -7.48 -3.56 3.70
CA GLY A 84 -7.86 -2.69 2.59
C GLY A 84 -9.19 -1.96 2.78
N THR A 85 -9.82 -2.02 3.95
CA THR A 85 -11.17 -1.46 4.18
C THR A 85 -11.14 0.03 4.48
N ARG A 86 -10.01 0.57 4.94
CA ARG A 86 -9.87 1.99 5.29
C ARG A 86 -8.61 2.63 4.72
N VAL A 87 -8.75 3.87 4.27
CA VAL A 87 -7.63 4.77 3.96
C VAL A 87 -7.53 5.82 5.05
N ILE A 88 -6.32 6.16 5.46
CA ILE A 88 -6.02 7.30 6.33
C ILE A 88 -5.18 8.28 5.51
N SER A 89 -5.52 9.55 5.55
CA SER A 89 -4.91 10.60 4.74
C SER A 89 -4.39 11.75 5.61
N ALA A 90 -3.23 12.28 5.24
CA ALA A 90 -2.66 13.49 5.80
C ALA A 90 -2.88 14.66 4.82
N PHE A 91 -3.74 15.61 5.19
CA PHE A 91 -3.96 16.86 4.45
C PHE A 91 -3.35 18.03 5.22
N ASP A 92 -2.83 19.04 4.53
CA ASP A 92 -2.32 20.26 5.17
C ASP A 92 -3.40 20.94 6.03
N THR A 93 -4.63 21.01 5.50
CA THR A 93 -5.81 21.51 6.22
C THR A 93 -6.84 20.39 6.37
N PRO A 94 -7.54 20.29 7.52
CA PRO A 94 -7.53 21.19 8.68
C PRO A 94 -6.60 20.73 9.82
N TYR A 95 -5.36 20.33 9.50
CA TYR A 95 -4.33 19.95 10.49
C TYR A 95 -4.57 18.64 11.25
N ARG A 96 -5.24 17.67 10.62
CA ARG A 96 -5.56 16.36 11.20
C ARG A 96 -5.37 15.23 10.18
N PHE A 97 -5.46 13.99 10.63
CA PHE A 97 -5.45 12.82 9.74
C PHE A 97 -6.87 12.27 9.61
N ASP A 98 -7.40 12.20 8.39
CA ASP A 98 -8.78 11.77 8.14
C ASP A 98 -8.87 10.32 7.70
N THR A 99 -9.89 9.60 8.16
CA THR A 99 -10.14 8.19 7.83
C THR A 99 -11.34 8.07 6.89
N TRP A 100 -11.23 7.17 5.91
CA TRP A 100 -12.21 6.95 4.86
C TRP A 100 -12.49 5.47 4.69
N ASP A 101 -13.75 5.12 4.43
CA ASP A 101 -14.12 3.78 3.97
C ASP A 101 -13.77 3.61 2.49
N THR A 102 -13.09 2.53 2.11
CA THR A 102 -12.63 2.34 0.71
C THR A 102 -13.71 1.88 -0.26
N THR A 103 -14.87 1.47 0.25
CA THR A 103 -16.02 1.04 -0.56
C THR A 103 -16.97 2.20 -0.84
N THR A 104 -17.31 2.97 0.19
CA THR A 104 -18.24 4.10 0.08
C THR A 104 -17.54 5.43 -0.21
N LEU A 105 -16.23 5.51 0.04
CA LEU A 105 -15.42 6.74 -0.01
C LEU A 105 -15.95 7.84 0.92
N SER A 106 -16.72 7.48 1.94
CA SER A 106 -17.20 8.40 2.97
C SER A 106 -16.19 8.53 4.10
N ARG A 107 -16.06 9.73 4.66
CA ARG A 107 -15.26 9.98 5.86
C ARG A 107 -15.87 9.24 7.06
N THR A 108 -15.07 8.46 7.75
CA THR A 108 -15.49 7.64 8.90
C THR A 108 -14.95 8.14 10.24
N GLY A 109 -13.90 8.96 10.24
CA GLY A 109 -13.28 9.46 11.46
C GLY A 109 -12.05 10.32 11.21
N HIS A 110 -11.33 10.64 12.29
CA HIS A 110 -10.05 11.35 12.24
C HIS A 110 -9.18 11.11 13.47
N TYR A 111 -7.89 11.40 13.33
CA TYR A 111 -6.88 11.43 14.39
C TYR A 111 -6.29 12.85 14.50
N GLY A 112 -5.94 13.24 15.74
CA GLY A 112 -5.44 14.58 16.03
C GLY A 112 -6.53 15.61 16.28
N ARG A 113 -6.16 16.73 16.89
CA ARG A 113 -7.07 17.85 17.19
C ARG A 113 -6.94 18.94 16.14
N HIS A 114 -7.99 19.74 16.01
CA HIS A 114 -7.95 20.96 15.21
C HIS A 114 -6.85 21.92 15.72
N HIS A 115 -6.14 22.57 14.79
CA HIS A 115 -5.07 23.55 15.05
C HIS A 115 -3.73 23.00 15.57
N GLU A 116 -3.44 21.72 15.32
CA GLU A 116 -2.08 21.19 15.44
C GLU A 116 -1.21 21.63 14.25
N ALA A 117 0.08 21.25 14.21
CA ALA A 117 0.95 21.57 13.08
C ALA A 117 0.63 20.72 11.82
N PHE A 118 1.28 21.02 10.69
CA PHE A 118 0.91 20.44 9.39
C PHE A 118 1.16 18.92 9.34
N PRO A 119 0.14 18.08 9.07
CA PRO A 119 0.29 16.66 8.82
C PRO A 119 1.28 16.39 7.67
N THR A 120 2.27 15.52 7.87
CA THR A 120 3.31 15.30 6.85
C THR A 120 3.69 13.83 6.64
N GLY A 121 3.41 12.95 7.61
CA GLY A 121 3.71 11.53 7.47
C GLY A 121 2.70 10.67 8.19
N LEU A 122 2.45 9.49 7.64
CA LEU A 122 1.59 8.46 8.21
C LEU A 122 2.29 7.10 8.20
N ALA A 123 2.01 6.30 9.22
CA ALA A 123 2.30 4.87 9.21
C ALA A 123 1.23 4.12 10.00
N ILE A 124 0.95 2.89 9.61
CA ILE A 124 0.06 1.98 10.35
C ILE A 124 0.87 0.80 10.90
N SER A 125 0.56 0.36 12.12
CA SER A 125 1.20 -0.81 12.70
C SER A 125 0.82 -2.07 11.90
N PRO A 126 1.67 -3.11 11.88
CA PRO A 126 1.40 -4.32 11.10
C PRO A 126 0.12 -5.08 11.51
N ASP A 127 -0.39 -4.83 12.71
CA ASP A 127 -1.62 -5.41 13.25
C ASP A 127 -2.84 -4.47 13.14
N ASP A 128 -2.71 -3.33 12.44
CA ASP A 128 -3.72 -2.28 12.27
C ASP A 128 -4.27 -1.65 13.56
N THR A 129 -3.65 -1.92 14.72
CA THR A 129 -4.13 -1.39 16.00
C THR A 129 -3.66 0.03 16.29
N HIS A 130 -2.63 0.51 15.61
CA HIS A 130 -2.04 1.82 15.85
C HIS A 130 -1.76 2.59 14.57
N VAL A 131 -1.95 3.91 14.64
CA VAL A 131 -1.64 4.85 13.55
C VAL A 131 -0.64 5.86 14.08
N ALA A 132 0.50 6.00 13.40
CA ALA A 132 1.46 7.07 13.68
C ALA A 132 1.23 8.23 12.71
N GLY A 133 1.16 9.43 13.26
CA GLY A 133 1.07 10.68 12.51
C GLY A 133 2.23 11.59 12.87
N GLY A 134 2.99 12.02 11.86
CA GLY A 134 4.06 13.00 11.99
C GLY A 134 3.61 14.38 11.52
N ARG A 135 4.06 15.44 12.21
CA ARG A 135 3.70 16.82 11.90
C ARG A 135 4.90 17.75 11.73
N ASP A 136 4.78 18.68 10.79
CA ASP A 136 5.77 19.70 10.46
C ASP A 136 5.38 21.06 11.03
N GLY A 137 6.32 21.77 11.64
CA GLY A 137 6.11 23.09 12.29
C GLY A 137 6.20 23.07 13.82
N ASN A 138 5.91 21.94 14.45
CA ASN A 138 6.23 21.66 15.87
C ASN A 138 7.08 20.37 16.05
N THR A 139 7.22 19.58 14.98
CA THR A 139 8.01 18.35 14.92
C THR A 139 7.55 17.25 15.87
N ASP A 140 6.25 17.02 16.01
CA ASP A 140 5.75 15.95 16.89
C ASP A 140 5.43 14.68 16.10
N VAL A 141 5.77 13.52 16.67
CA VAL A 141 5.15 12.24 16.30
C VAL A 141 4.13 11.90 17.37
N THR A 142 2.92 11.57 16.96
CA THR A 142 1.91 10.99 17.84
C THR A 142 1.48 9.64 17.30
N VAL A 143 1.42 8.64 18.17
CA VAL A 143 0.80 7.34 17.88
C VAL A 143 -0.57 7.31 18.54
N TYR A 144 -1.57 6.93 17.76
CA TYR A 144 -2.96 6.80 18.17
C TYR A 144 -3.37 5.34 18.20
N ASP A 145 -4.25 5.00 19.12
CA ASP A 145 -5.06 3.80 19.02
C ASP A 145 -6.04 3.94 17.83
N ALA A 146 -6.01 2.97 16.91
CA ALA A 146 -6.74 3.04 15.65
C ALA A 146 -8.26 2.88 15.82
N ALA A 147 -8.72 2.28 16.90
CA ALA A 147 -10.15 2.05 17.15
C ALA A 147 -10.82 3.26 17.79
N THR A 148 -10.12 3.92 18.71
CA THR A 148 -10.65 5.02 19.54
C THR A 148 -10.20 6.39 19.07
N GLY A 149 -9.10 6.47 18.31
CA GLY A 149 -8.45 7.72 17.93
C GLY A 149 -7.70 8.40 19.07
N ALA A 150 -7.58 7.76 20.24
CA ALA A 150 -6.91 8.32 21.40
C ALA A 150 -5.38 8.26 21.23
N PRO A 151 -4.63 9.32 21.59
CA PRO A 151 -3.18 9.27 21.58
C PRO A 151 -2.68 8.32 22.68
N VAL A 152 -1.81 7.38 22.32
CA VAL A 152 -1.17 6.43 23.24
C VAL A 152 0.31 6.74 23.49
N PHE A 153 0.95 7.43 22.54
CA PHE A 153 2.32 7.88 22.64
C PHE A 153 2.45 9.22 21.90
N SER A 154 3.24 10.15 22.45
CA SER A 154 3.61 11.37 21.74
C SER A 154 5.02 11.75 22.14
N GLU A 155 5.81 12.16 21.16
CA GLU A 155 7.16 12.64 21.39
C GLU A 155 7.51 13.76 20.41
N ASP A 156 8.10 14.83 20.95
CA ASP A 156 8.71 15.89 20.18
C ASP A 156 9.99 15.35 19.52
N ALA A 157 10.09 15.42 18.20
CA ALA A 157 11.29 15.05 17.47
C ALA A 157 12.36 16.15 17.65
N PRO A 158 13.51 15.86 18.30
CA PRO A 158 14.53 16.87 18.50
C PRO A 158 15.25 17.17 17.18
N ALA A 159 15.31 18.46 16.84
CA ALA A 159 16.13 19.07 15.79
C ALA A 159 16.17 18.34 14.42
N GLY A 160 15.17 18.60 13.58
CA GLY A 160 15.08 18.19 12.18
C GLY A 160 13.68 18.48 11.64
N ARG A 161 13.45 18.25 10.33
CA ARG A 161 12.12 18.29 9.71
C ARG A 161 11.74 16.89 9.27
N PHE A 162 10.50 16.45 9.45
CA PHE A 162 10.07 15.17 8.88
C PHE A 162 10.22 15.19 7.36
N VAL A 163 10.68 14.07 6.82
CA VAL A 163 10.50 13.81 5.40
C VAL A 163 9.06 13.33 5.20
N THR A 164 8.36 13.92 4.24
CA THR A 164 7.02 13.47 3.85
C THR A 164 7.05 11.98 3.48
N GLY A 165 6.13 11.19 4.03
CA GLY A 165 6.14 9.73 3.87
C GLY A 165 7.29 9.01 4.61
N GLY A 166 7.94 9.67 5.56
CA GLY A 166 9.15 9.18 6.25
C GLY A 166 8.88 8.36 7.52
N LEU A 167 7.67 7.87 7.76
CA LEU A 167 7.33 7.05 8.93
C LEU A 167 7.13 5.58 8.54
N ALA A 168 7.57 4.67 9.40
CA ALA A 168 7.34 3.23 9.20
C ALA A 168 7.36 2.45 10.51
N PHE A 169 6.43 1.52 10.70
CA PHE A 169 6.47 0.59 11.83
C PHE A 169 7.32 -0.64 11.54
N SER A 170 7.93 -1.19 12.59
CA SER A 170 8.47 -2.56 12.63
C SER A 170 8.21 -3.16 14.01
N GLY A 171 7.23 -4.05 14.10
CA GLY A 171 6.73 -4.54 15.39
C GLY A 171 6.22 -3.38 16.25
N THR A 172 6.72 -3.29 17.49
CA THR A 172 6.39 -2.22 18.45
C THR A 172 7.21 -0.94 18.26
N SER A 173 8.19 -0.96 17.36
CA SER A 173 9.07 0.18 17.10
C SER A 173 8.56 1.02 15.95
N LEU A 174 8.69 2.34 16.06
CA LEU A 174 8.44 3.28 14.99
C LEU A 174 9.76 3.88 14.49
N TYR A 175 9.90 3.93 13.17
CA TYR A 175 11.02 4.54 12.49
C TYR A 175 10.57 5.84 11.87
N ALA A 176 11.37 6.90 12.06
CA ALA A 176 11.13 8.21 11.49
C ALA A 176 12.37 8.70 10.74
N LEU A 177 12.16 9.16 9.50
CA LEU A 177 13.18 9.78 8.69
C LEU A 177 13.13 11.30 8.84
N LEU A 178 14.19 11.86 9.39
CA LEU A 178 14.32 13.30 9.65
C LEU A 178 15.36 13.90 8.70
N ARG A 179 15.07 15.08 8.17
CA ARG A 179 16.03 15.91 7.45
C ARG A 179 16.63 16.93 8.41
N GLY A 180 17.93 16.84 8.62
CA GLY A 180 18.71 17.77 9.44
C GLY A 180 19.48 18.80 8.62
N ALA A 181 20.38 19.53 9.27
CA ALA A 181 21.21 20.55 8.63
C ALA A 181 22.07 19.99 7.47
N GLY A 182 22.13 20.75 6.37
CA GLY A 182 22.86 20.36 5.15
C GLY A 182 22.24 19.19 4.39
N ASP A 183 20.90 19.08 4.40
CA ASP A 183 20.12 18.02 3.73
C ASP A 183 20.47 16.58 4.14
N ARG A 184 21.11 16.42 5.30
CA ARG A 184 21.42 15.10 5.84
C ARG A 184 20.16 14.40 6.34
N LEU A 185 19.93 13.19 5.85
CA LEU A 185 18.87 12.32 6.35
C LEU A 185 19.35 11.56 7.59
N ARG A 186 18.51 11.50 8.62
CA ARG A 186 18.73 10.76 9.86
C ARG A 186 17.57 9.81 10.06
N LEU A 187 17.87 8.52 10.15
CA LEU A 187 16.91 7.51 10.56
C LEU A 187 16.89 7.46 12.09
N ARG A 188 15.72 7.66 12.68
CA ARG A 188 15.48 7.56 14.11
C ARG A 188 14.60 6.34 14.38
N ARG A 189 14.96 5.56 15.38
CA ARG A 189 14.12 4.50 15.93
C ARG A 189 13.55 4.97 17.27
N ILE A 190 12.25 4.82 17.44
CA ILE A 190 11.52 5.07 18.68
C ILE A 190 10.98 3.71 19.12
N GLU A 191 11.50 3.20 20.24
CA GLU A 191 11.20 1.85 20.71
C GLU A 191 9.91 1.84 21.54
N ASP A 192 9.19 0.71 21.49
CA ASP A 192 8.02 0.41 22.32
C ASP A 192 6.94 1.51 22.36
N VAL A 193 6.62 2.05 21.18
CA VAL A 193 5.59 3.10 21.03
C VAL A 193 4.17 2.54 21.00
N THR A 194 4.01 1.23 20.82
CA THR A 194 2.73 0.53 20.96
C THR A 194 2.75 -0.31 22.24
N PRO A 195 1.71 -0.22 23.10
CA PRO A 195 1.58 -1.13 24.24
C PRO A 195 1.62 -2.60 23.77
N ALA A 196 2.19 -3.47 24.60
CA ALA A 196 2.19 -4.90 24.33
C ALA A 196 0.75 -5.40 24.13
N PRO A 197 0.51 -6.31 23.17
CA PRO A 197 -0.82 -6.88 22.98
C PRO A 197 -1.29 -7.52 24.28
N ALA A 198 -2.55 -7.27 24.65
CA ALA A 198 -3.15 -7.92 25.81
C ALA A 198 -3.01 -9.45 25.66
N PRO A 199 -2.67 -10.20 26.72
CA PRO A 199 -2.61 -11.65 26.63
C PRO A 199 -3.99 -12.19 26.20
N PRO A 200 -4.03 -13.23 25.36
CA PRO A 200 -5.30 -13.84 24.97
C PRO A 200 -6.06 -14.32 26.21
N ALA A 201 -7.36 -14.01 26.25
CA ALA A 201 -8.28 -14.41 27.32
C ALA A 201 -8.50 -15.92 27.39
#